data_AF-A0A955FKC2-F1
#
_entry.id   AF-A0A955FKC2-F1
#
_cell.length_a   1.000
_cell.length_b   1.000
_cell.length_c   1.000
_cell.angle_alpha   90.00
_cell.angle_beta   90.00
_cell.angle_gamma   90.00
#
_symmetry.space_group_name_H-M   'P 1'
#
loop_
_entity.id
_entity.type
_entity.pdbx_description
1 polymer ?
#
loop_
_entity_poly.entity_id
_entity_poly.type
_entity_poly.pdbx_seq_one_letter_code
_entity_poly.pdbx_strand_id
1 'polypeptide(L)' 'MTKSTKSYTELREELERVMMQLQSEDIDIDDAIKLHKQATALIEVLEKHLKTAKLTVTKLTGEQGK' A
#
# COMPACT_ATOMS: atom_id res chain seq x y z
N MET A 1 -19.95 -12.79 -4.20
CA MET A 1 -19.54 -11.66 -3.33
C MET A 1 -18.39 -10.95 -4.02
N THR A 2 -18.62 -9.78 -4.62
CA THR A 2 -17.58 -8.99 -5.28
C THR A 2 -16.65 -8.42 -4.22
N LYS A 3 -15.43 -8.96 -4.14
CA LYS A 3 -14.36 -8.48 -3.26
C LYS A 3 -14.01 -7.06 -3.72
N SER A 4 -14.54 -6.03 -3.05
CA SER A 4 -14.18 -4.64 -3.35
C SER A 4 -12.69 -4.46 -3.13
N THR A 5 -11.97 -4.17 -4.20
CA THR A 5 -10.54 -3.86 -4.15
C THR A 5 -10.39 -2.54 -3.40
N LYS A 6 -9.68 -2.54 -2.26
CA LYS A 6 -9.45 -1.33 -1.47
C LYS A 6 -8.78 -0.24 -2.31
N SER A 7 -9.17 1.01 -2.10
CA SER A 7 -8.55 2.18 -2.73
C SER A 7 -7.15 2.43 -2.18
N TYR A 8 -6.36 3.23 -2.90
CA TYR A 8 -5.02 3.64 -2.44
C TYR A 8 -5.08 4.33 -1.08
N THR A 9 -6.08 5.19 -0.85
CA THR A 9 -6.28 5.90 0.41
C THR A 9 -6.53 4.94 1.56
N GLU A 10 -7.44 3.98 1.38
CA GLU A 10 -7.74 2.97 2.41
C GLU A 10 -6.51 2.10 2.74
N LEU A 11 -5.75 1.69 1.72
CA LEU A 11 -4.53 0.92 1.90
C LEU A 11 -3.43 1.72 2.62
N ARG A 12 -3.29 3.02 2.31
CA ARG A 12 -2.34 3.92 2.99
C ARG A 12 -2.71 4.10 4.46
N GLU A 13 -3.98 4.32 4.75
CA GLU A 13 -4.47 4.46 6.13
C GLU A 13 -4.26 3.16 6.93
N GLU A 14 -4.41 1.99 6.30
CA GLU A 14 -4.08 0.72 6.93
C GLU A 14 -2.59 0.59 7.24
N LEU A 15 -1.72 1.01 6.32
CA LEU A 15 -0.28 1.01 6.54
C LEU A 15 0.10 1.97 7.69
N GLU A 16 -0.49 3.15 7.73
CA GLU A 16 -0.28 4.11 8.83
C GLU A 16 -0.69 3.53 10.18
N ARG A 17 -1.83 2.83 10.25
CA ARG A 17 -2.25 2.12 11.47
C ARG A 17 -1.25 1.06 11.91
N VAL A 18 -0.77 0.24 10.97
CA VAL A 18 0.24 -0.79 11.26
C VAL A 18 1.56 -0.16 11.74
N MET A 19 1.97 0.94 11.11
CA MET A 19 3.18 1.67 11.53
C MET A 19 3.05 2.27 12.93
N MET A 20 1.90 2.84 13.28
CA MET A 20 1.65 3.32 14.65
C MET A 20 1.78 2.19 15.68
N GLN A 21 1.26 1.00 15.35
CA GLN A 21 1.38 -0.16 16.24
C GLN A 21 2.83 -0.63 16.39
N LEU A 22 3.60 -0.65 15.29
CA LEU A 22 5.03 -0.98 15.33
C LEU A 22 5.88 0.01 16.12
N GLN A 23 5.43 1.27 16.25
CA GLN A 23 6.10 2.31 17.03
C GLN A 23 5.73 2.28 18.52
N SER A 24 4.81 1.39 18.93
CA SER A 24 4.43 1.24 20.33
C SER A 24 5.61 0.76 21.18
N GLU A 25 5.83 1.37 22.34
CA GLU A 25 6.93 1.00 23.25
C GLU A 25 6.74 -0.38 23.89
N ASP A 26 5.48 -0.84 23.99
CA ASP A 26 5.09 -2.10 24.63
C ASP A 26 4.93 -3.29 23.67
N ILE A 27 5.35 -3.17 22.42
CA ILE A 27 5.17 -4.25 21.44
C ILE A 27 6.13 -5.41 21.68
N ASP A 28 5.62 -6.64 21.75
CA ASP A 28 6.46 -7.83 21.79
C ASP A 28 6.99 -8.21 20.39
N ILE A 29 8.06 -9.01 20.37
CA ILE A 29 8.76 -9.36 19.14
C ILE A 29 7.91 -10.18 18.17
N ASP A 30 7.02 -11.04 18.66
CA ASP A 30 6.20 -11.90 17.82
C ASP A 30 5.11 -11.07 17.12
N ASP A 31 4.52 -10.11 17.83
CA ASP A 31 3.56 -9.17 17.26
C ASP A 31 4.24 -8.17 16.29
N ALA A 32 5.45 -7.72 16.60
CA ALA A 32 6.24 -6.91 15.67
C ALA A 32 6.52 -7.63 14.35
N ILE A 33 6.84 -8.93 14.39
CA ILE A 33 7.03 -9.75 13.17
C ILE A 33 5.74 -9.83 12.35
N LYS A 34 4.57 -10.02 12.99
CA LYS A 34 3.28 -10.07 12.30
C LYS A 34 2.95 -8.74 11.63
N LEU A 35 3.10 -7.64 12.36
CA LEU A 35 2.82 -6.29 11.86
C LEU A 35 3.79 -5.90 10.74
N HIS A 36 5.06 -6.25 10.84
CA HIS A 36 6.02 -6.05 9.76
C HIS A 36 5.59 -6.80 8.48
N LYS A 37 5.20 -8.07 8.58
CA LYS A 37 4.69 -8.85 7.43
C LYS A 37 3.46 -8.19 6.81
N GLN A 38 2.54 -7.68 7.64
CA GLN A 38 1.36 -6.97 7.17
C GLN A 38 1.73 -5.66 6.46
N ALA A 39 2.67 -4.88 7.02
CA ALA A 39 3.17 -3.65 6.39
C ALA A 39 3.80 -3.94 5.03
N THR A 40 4.65 -4.97 4.91
CA THR A 40 5.25 -5.37 3.63
C THR A 40 4.19 -5.70 2.59
N ALA A 41 3.17 -6.47 2.96
CA ALA A 41 2.08 -6.82 2.03
C ALA A 41 1.30 -5.57 1.58
N LEU A 42 1.02 -4.62 2.47
CA LEU A 42 0.35 -3.36 2.13
C LEU A 42 1.19 -2.50 1.18
N ILE A 43 2.50 -2.40 1.43
CA ILE A 43 3.45 -1.67 0.58
C ILE A 43 3.45 -2.24 -0.84
N GLU A 44 3.54 -3.56 -1.00
CA GLU A 44 3.50 -4.20 -2.33
C GLU A 44 2.23 -3.86 -3.12
N VAL A 45 1.08 -3.78 -2.44
CA VAL A 45 -0.18 -3.42 -3.09
C VAL A 45 -0.18 -1.93 -3.46
N LEU A 46 0.27 -1.05 -2.56
CA LEU A 46 0.39 0.39 -2.83
C LEU A 46 1.33 0.67 -4.01
N GLU A 47 2.47 0.00 -4.10
CA GLU A 47 3.39 0.11 -5.23
C GLU A 47 2.76 -0.33 -6.56
N LYS A 48 1.97 -1.41 -6.55
CA LYS A 48 1.21 -1.85 -7.73
C LYS A 48 0.17 -0.82 -8.17
N HIS A 49 -0.50 -0.17 -7.22
CA HIS A 49 -1.43 0.92 -7.52
C HIS A 49 -0.70 2.09 -8.18
N LEU A 50 0.44 2.52 -7.62
CA LEU A 50 1.24 3.61 -8.18
C LEU A 50 1.80 3.28 -9.56
N LYS A 51 2.28 2.04 -9.76
CA LYS A 51 2.77 1.58 -11.07
C LYS A 51 1.66 1.63 -12.12
N THR A 52 0.46 1.17 -11.77
CA THR A 52 -0.71 1.23 -12.65
C THR A 52 -1.08 2.67 -12.98
N ALA A 53 -1.14 3.55 -11.97
CA ALA A 53 -1.42 4.96 -12.18
C ALA A 53 -0.38 5.64 -13.10
N LYS A 54 0.91 5.36 -12.87
CA LYS A 54 2.01 5.84 -13.71
C LYS A 54 1.85 5.38 -15.16
N LEU A 55 1.54 4.09 -15.39
CA LEU A 55 1.31 3.56 -16.74
C LEU A 55 0.13 4.25 -17.43
N THR A 56 -0.96 4.53 -16.70
CA THR A 56 -2.11 5.27 -17.23
C THR A 56 -1.71 6.68 -17.64
N VAL A 57 -1.00 7.41 -16.77
CA VAL A 57 -0.52 8.77 -17.08
C VAL A 57 0.43 8.74 -18.28
N THR A 58 1.41 7.82 -18.31
CA THR A 58 2.35 7.69 -19.43
C THR A 58 1.64 7.40 -20.75
N LYS A 59 0.58 6.58 -20.77
CA LYS A 59 -0.23 6.36 -21.98
C LYS A 59 -0.93 7.64 -22.42
N LEU A 60 -1.56 8.37 -21.50
CA LEU A 60 -2.25 9.62 -21.80
C LEU A 60 -1.31 10.73 -22.31
N THR A 61 -0.09 10.82 -21.77
CA THR A 61 0.89 11.84 -22.17
C THR A 61 1.76 11.41 -23.36
N GLY A 62 1.88 10.11 -23.62
CA GLY A 62 2.73 9.54 -24.68
C GLY A 62 2.09 9.53 -26.07
N GLU A 63 0.76 9.65 -26.17
CA GLU A 63 0.04 9.72 -27.45
C GLU A 63 -0.01 11.13 -28.08
N GLN A 64 0.49 12.17 -27.41
CA GLN A 64 0.56 13.54 -27.96
C GLN A 64 1.90 13.88 -28.64
N GLY A 65 2.74 12.89 -28.92
CA GLY A 65 4.12 13.08 -29.40
C GLY A 65 4.51 12.38 -30.69
N LYS A 66 3.56 12.05 -31.58
CA LYS A 66 3.86 11.59 -32.95
C LYS A 66 2.96 12.25 -33.98
#